data_AF-A0AAV1IIJ5-F1
#
_entry.id   AF-A0AAV1IIJ5-F1
#
_cell.length_a   1.000
_cell.length_b   1.000
_cell.length_c   1.000
_cell.angle_alpha   90.00
_cell.angle_beta   90.00
_cell.angle_gamma   90.00
#
_symmetry.space_group_name_H-M   'P 1'
#
loop_
_entity.id
_entity.type
_entity.pdbx_description
1 polymer ?
#
loop_
_entity_poly.entity_id
_entity_poly.type
_entity_poly.pdbx_seq_one_letter_code
_entity_poly.pdbx_strand_id
1 'polypeptide(L)'
;MIGRRTSFEAVLDGFDSDAPPQWRLKGCSLPYGRLQGCIEANTADLPEQRAIHPEQTDFFSNLRKEVQLIDRYVVSEAQRILREFERSAKPRFGALRSLICPGMETQQRAKLANDISWCQQYAAINRIGLQRLVEQYDRCHDSCAGANFLKECQRPGESVGTFLKTPLLHKVQELQRSLVGATVDKDQGVLGVLTSRQHSSPGALPKGRGSIPVSPFKMGWPAGADIKAGRHTTSGPIPAL
;
A
#
# COMPACT_ATOMS: atom_id res chain seq x y z
N MET A 1 2.66 7.01 -30.86
CA MET A 1 3.34 6.98 -29.54
C MET A 1 2.80 5.81 -28.75
N ILE A 2 3.57 4.71 -28.67
CA ILE A 2 3.18 3.53 -27.89
C ILE A 2 3.39 3.89 -26.43
N GLY A 3 2.30 4.08 -25.68
CA GLY A 3 2.36 4.30 -24.24
C GLY A 3 3.06 3.11 -23.61
N ARG A 4 4.24 3.34 -23.02
CA ARG A 4 4.93 2.33 -22.21
C ARG A 4 3.97 1.94 -21.09
N ARG A 5 3.39 0.75 -21.18
CA ARG A 5 2.79 0.08 -20.02
C ARG A 5 3.94 -0.04 -19.03
N THR A 6 3.93 0.79 -17.99
CA THR A 6 4.84 0.58 -16.86
C THR A 6 4.48 -0.78 -16.28
N SER A 7 5.44 -1.71 -16.30
CA SER A 7 5.28 -2.98 -15.60
C SER A 7 4.96 -2.68 -14.13
N PHE A 8 4.21 -3.56 -13.47
CA PHE A 8 3.93 -3.36 -12.04
C PHE A 8 5.22 -3.33 -11.20
N GLU A 9 6.25 -4.02 -11.67
CA GLU A 9 7.62 -3.93 -11.16
C GLU A 9 8.13 -2.49 -11.11
N ALA A 10 7.97 -1.71 -12.18
CA ALA A 10 8.34 -0.29 -12.18
C ALA A 10 7.55 0.54 -11.15
N VAL A 11 6.34 0.12 -10.77
CA VAL A 11 5.55 0.77 -9.71
C VAL A 11 6.14 0.45 -8.33
N LEU A 12 6.56 -0.80 -8.10
CA LEU A 12 7.24 -1.20 -6.87
C LEU A 12 8.60 -0.52 -6.74
N ASP A 13 9.39 -0.50 -7.81
CA ASP A 13 10.69 0.18 -7.85
C ASP A 13 10.55 1.68 -7.62
N GLY A 14 9.52 2.30 -8.22
CA GLY A 14 9.18 3.70 -7.98
C GLY A 14 8.82 3.96 -6.52
N PHE A 15 7.97 3.11 -5.94
CA PHE A 15 7.61 3.20 -4.51
C PHE A 15 8.83 3.07 -3.59
N ASP A 16 9.71 2.08 -3.83
CA ASP A 16 10.92 1.90 -3.03
C ASP A 16 11.92 3.03 -3.24
N SER A 17 12.01 3.59 -4.45
CA SER A 17 12.83 4.77 -4.75
C SER A 17 12.36 6.00 -3.99
N ASP A 18 11.04 6.25 -4.01
CA ASP A 18 10.39 7.39 -3.35
C ASP A 18 10.34 7.26 -1.81
N ALA A 19 10.51 6.04 -1.29
CA ALA A 19 10.54 5.79 0.14
C ALA A 19 11.68 6.60 0.82
N PRO A 20 11.40 7.31 1.92
CA PRO A 20 12.41 8.08 2.66
C PRO A 20 13.60 7.20 3.03
N PRO A 21 14.84 7.72 3.03
CA PRO A 21 16.02 6.94 3.40
C PRO A 21 15.92 6.27 4.78
N GLN A 22 15.21 6.90 5.71
CA GLN A 22 14.94 6.39 7.05
C GLN A 22 13.80 5.36 7.14
N TRP A 23 13.10 5.09 6.04
CA TRP A 23 12.00 4.13 6.01
C TRP A 23 12.54 2.70 6.08
N ARG A 24 12.17 1.98 7.14
CA ARG A 24 12.78 0.69 7.50
C ARG A 24 12.43 -0.46 6.56
N LEU A 25 11.31 -0.33 5.84
CA LEU A 25 10.79 -1.38 4.96
C LEU A 25 11.16 -1.14 3.49
N LYS A 26 12.05 -0.17 3.22
CA LYS A 26 12.54 0.11 1.87
C LYS A 26 13.23 -1.13 1.28
N GLY A 27 12.79 -1.58 0.11
CA GLY A 27 13.30 -2.79 -0.54
C GLY A 27 12.83 -4.10 0.10
N CYS A 28 11.91 -4.04 1.07
CA CYS A 28 11.29 -5.22 1.66
C CYS A 28 9.94 -5.54 1.00
N SER A 29 9.65 -4.96 -0.16
CA SER A 29 8.43 -5.22 -0.92
C SER A 29 8.38 -6.66 -1.45
N LEU A 30 7.19 -7.13 -1.79
CA LEU A 30 6.97 -8.42 -2.42
C LEU A 30 7.89 -8.56 -3.65
N PRO A 31 8.70 -9.62 -3.76
CA PRO A 31 9.64 -9.81 -4.87
C PRO A 31 8.90 -10.21 -6.16
N TYR A 32 8.16 -9.25 -6.72
CA TYR A 32 7.17 -9.46 -7.77
C TYR A 32 7.79 -10.04 -9.04
N GLY A 33 8.90 -9.47 -9.53
CA GLY A 33 9.59 -9.96 -10.74
C GLY A 33 10.06 -11.41 -10.59
N ARG A 34 10.63 -11.76 -9.43
CA ARG A 34 11.05 -13.14 -9.13
C ARG A 34 9.87 -14.12 -9.14
N LEU A 35 8.78 -13.75 -8.46
CA LEU A 35 7.57 -14.59 -8.36
C LEU A 35 6.86 -14.71 -9.71
N GLN A 36 6.84 -13.64 -10.51
CA GLN A 36 6.32 -13.66 -11.87
C GLN A 36 7.14 -14.62 -12.75
N GLY A 37 8.48 -14.57 -12.67
CA GLY A 37 9.36 -15.49 -13.39
C GLY A 37 9.10 -16.97 -13.04
N CYS A 38 8.76 -17.27 -11.78
CA CYS A 38 8.35 -18.63 -11.39
C CYS A 38 7.05 -19.09 -12.08
N ILE A 39 6.08 -18.19 -12.28
CA ILE A 39 4.84 -18.51 -13.00
C ILE A 39 5.15 -18.79 -14.47
N GLU A 40 5.97 -17.94 -15.09
CA GLU A 40 6.33 -18.04 -16.50
C GLU A 40 7.16 -19.30 -16.81
N ALA A 41 8.12 -19.65 -15.96
CA ALA A 41 8.92 -20.87 -16.09
C ALA A 41 8.04 -22.14 -16.10
N ASN A 42 7.06 -22.22 -15.19
CA ASN A 42 6.12 -23.35 -15.13
C ASN A 42 5.20 -23.44 -16.35
N THR A 43 4.96 -22.33 -17.06
CA THR A 43 4.17 -22.33 -18.30
C THR A 43 4.97 -22.59 -19.57
N ALA A 44 6.29 -22.33 -19.55
CA ALA A 44 7.15 -22.50 -20.72
C ALA A 44 7.53 -23.97 -20.97
N ASP A 45 7.49 -24.82 -19.93
CA ASP A 45 7.78 -26.25 -20.07
C ASP A 45 6.62 -26.98 -20.77
N LEU A 46 6.95 -27.61 -21.91
CA LEU A 46 6.04 -28.43 -22.71
C LEU A 46 5.39 -29.53 -21.86
N PRO A 47 4.14 -29.94 -22.16
CA PRO A 47 3.39 -30.91 -21.38
C PRO A 47 4.09 -32.27 -21.21
N GLU A 48 5.03 -32.64 -22.08
CA GLU A 48 5.81 -33.89 -21.97
C GLU A 48 6.90 -33.88 -20.88
N GLN A 49 7.33 -32.73 -20.37
CA GLN A 49 8.38 -32.63 -19.33
C GLN A 49 7.83 -32.42 -17.91
N ARG A 50 6.52 -32.20 -17.75
CA ARG A 50 5.86 -32.01 -16.44
C ARG A 50 5.97 -33.22 -15.51
N ALA A 51 6.25 -34.42 -16.03
CA ALA A 51 6.34 -35.64 -15.25
C ALA A 51 7.67 -35.80 -14.47
N ILE A 52 8.69 -34.95 -14.72
CA ILE A 52 10.07 -35.19 -14.24
C ILE A 52 10.51 -34.24 -13.10
N HIS A 53 9.84 -33.10 -12.88
CA HIS A 53 10.23 -32.17 -11.81
C HIS A 53 9.16 -32.00 -10.71
N PRO A 54 9.16 -32.87 -9.68
CA PRO A 54 8.32 -32.71 -8.47
C PRO A 54 8.70 -31.50 -7.59
N GLU A 55 9.65 -30.66 -8.01
CA GLU A 55 10.00 -29.39 -7.37
C GLU A 55 9.20 -28.17 -7.91
N GLN A 56 8.43 -28.32 -9.01
CA GLN A 56 7.54 -27.26 -9.53
C GLN A 56 6.31 -26.97 -8.64
N THR A 57 6.17 -27.67 -7.51
CA THR A 57 5.05 -27.59 -6.57
C THR A 57 5.12 -26.46 -5.54
N ASP A 58 6.14 -25.59 -5.56
CA ASP A 58 6.40 -24.69 -4.43
C ASP A 58 6.02 -23.20 -4.65
N PHE A 59 5.29 -22.84 -5.73
CA PHE A 59 4.89 -21.43 -5.95
C PHE A 59 4.08 -20.85 -4.78
N PHE A 60 2.98 -21.51 -4.40
CA PHE A 60 2.14 -21.04 -3.29
C PHE A 60 2.81 -21.17 -1.92
N SER A 61 3.74 -22.11 -1.76
CA SER A 61 4.58 -22.24 -0.57
C SER A 61 5.54 -21.06 -0.45
N ASN A 62 6.23 -20.70 -1.53
CA ASN A 62 7.10 -19.53 -1.57
C ASN A 62 6.31 -18.23 -1.43
N LEU A 63 5.18 -18.11 -2.12
CA LEU A 63 4.27 -16.97 -1.98
C LEU A 63 3.78 -16.82 -0.53
N ARG A 64 3.45 -17.94 0.15
CA ARG A 64 3.06 -17.94 1.57
C ARG A 64 4.19 -17.42 2.46
N LYS A 65 5.45 -17.85 2.24
CA LYS A 65 6.61 -17.35 2.97
C LYS A 65 6.78 -15.83 2.80
N GLU A 66 6.64 -15.33 1.57
CA GLU A 66 6.73 -13.88 1.29
C GLU A 66 5.58 -13.09 1.94
N VAL A 67 4.34 -13.59 1.87
CA VAL A 67 3.18 -12.95 2.54
C VAL A 67 3.38 -12.92 4.05
N GLN A 68 3.94 -13.96 4.66
CA GLN A 68 4.29 -13.98 6.08
C GLN A 68 5.36 -12.96 6.45
N LEU A 69 6.35 -12.73 5.60
CA LEU A 69 7.37 -11.70 5.82
C LEU A 69 6.74 -10.30 5.78
N ILE A 70 5.91 -10.03 4.77
CA ILE A 70 5.19 -8.76 4.65
C ILE A 70 4.29 -8.52 5.87
N ASP A 71 3.59 -9.55 6.35
CA ASP A 71 2.80 -9.47 7.57
C ASP A 71 3.65 -9.04 8.78
N ARG A 72 4.80 -9.70 8.99
CA ARG A 72 5.70 -9.36 10.09
C ARG A 72 6.17 -7.92 9.99
N TYR A 73 6.51 -7.46 8.79
CA TYR A 73 6.94 -6.08 8.55
C TYR A 73 5.83 -5.07 8.84
N VAL A 74 4.63 -5.26 8.29
CA VAL A 74 3.49 -4.36 8.51
C VAL A 74 3.09 -4.33 9.99
N VAL A 75 3.01 -5.49 10.64
CA VAL A 75 2.62 -5.58 12.06
C VAL A 75 3.67 -4.90 12.95
N SER A 76 4.95 -5.19 12.73
CA SER A 76 6.04 -4.59 13.50
C SER A 76 6.04 -3.06 13.36
N GLU A 77 5.87 -2.56 12.14
CA GLU A 77 5.89 -1.13 11.85
C GLU A 77 4.67 -0.41 12.42
N ALA A 78 3.47 -0.99 12.26
CA ALA A 78 2.26 -0.45 12.88
C ALA A 78 2.35 -0.42 14.42
N GLN A 79 2.89 -1.47 15.05
CA GLN A 79 3.12 -1.50 16.50
C GLN A 79 4.17 -0.47 16.95
N ARG A 80 5.20 -0.21 16.14
CA ARG A 80 6.16 0.87 16.41
C ARG A 80 5.45 2.22 16.41
N ILE A 81 4.67 2.51 15.36
CA ILE A 81 3.91 3.76 15.23
C ILE A 81 2.97 3.95 16.42
N LEU A 82 2.22 2.91 16.81
CA LEU A 82 1.32 2.94 17.97
C LEU A 82 2.07 3.25 19.27
N ARG A 83 3.19 2.59 19.53
CA ARG A 83 4.02 2.85 20.73
C ARG A 83 4.61 4.25 20.75
N GLU A 84 5.02 4.79 19.60
CA GLU A 84 5.51 6.16 19.52
C GLU A 84 4.41 7.19 19.76
N PHE A 85 3.22 6.96 19.21
CA PHE A 85 2.04 7.77 19.48
C PHE A 85 1.69 7.77 20.97
N GLU A 86 1.58 6.59 21.59
CA GLU A 86 1.30 6.47 23.03
C GLU A 86 2.34 7.16 23.91
N ARG A 87 3.63 7.06 23.55
CA ARG A 87 4.70 7.78 24.27
C ARG A 87 4.54 9.30 24.15
N SER A 88 4.17 9.79 22.97
CA SER A 88 3.96 11.21 22.73
C SER A 88 2.69 11.76 23.40
N ALA A 89 1.66 10.92 23.57
CA ALA A 89 0.39 11.28 24.17
C ALA A 89 0.43 11.34 25.71
N LYS A 90 1.47 10.80 26.37
CA LYS A 90 1.56 10.81 27.84
C LYS A 90 1.74 12.25 28.37
N PRO A 91 0.85 12.73 29.27
CA PRO A 91 0.80 14.13 29.69
C PRO A 91 2.08 14.61 30.40
N ARG A 92 2.78 13.70 31.10
CA ARG A 92 4.06 14.01 31.77
C ARG A 92 5.18 14.38 30.80
N PHE A 93 5.16 13.86 29.57
CA PHE A 93 6.16 14.20 28.55
C PHE A 93 5.69 15.30 27.62
N GLY A 94 4.38 15.41 27.36
CA GLY A 94 3.81 16.46 26.51
C GLY A 94 4.00 17.86 27.09
N ALA A 95 3.61 18.08 28.36
CA ALA A 95 3.68 19.40 28.99
C ALA A 95 5.13 19.88 29.17
N LEU A 96 6.04 18.98 29.58
CA LEU A 96 7.47 19.31 29.70
C LEU A 96 8.13 19.58 28.34
N ARG A 97 7.79 18.81 27.29
CA ARG A 97 8.33 19.06 25.95
C ARG A 97 7.80 20.36 25.33
N SER A 98 6.52 20.66 25.49
CA SER A 98 5.94 21.88 24.89
C SER A 98 6.51 23.14 25.53
N LEU A 99 6.88 23.09 26.82
CA LEU A 99 7.54 24.19 27.53
C LEU A 99 9.00 24.39 27.09
N ILE A 100 9.70 23.31 26.72
CA ILE A 100 11.12 23.38 26.33
C ILE A 100 11.28 23.72 24.84
N CYS A 101 10.44 23.17 23.96
CA CYS A 101 10.51 23.37 22.51
C CYS A 101 9.11 23.28 21.85
N PRO A 102 8.40 24.40 21.69
CA PRO A 102 7.03 24.41 21.14
C PRO A 102 6.91 23.80 19.73
N GLY A 103 7.97 23.86 18.92
CA GLY A 103 7.97 23.30 17.55
C GLY A 103 8.19 21.78 17.46
N MET A 104 8.70 21.14 18.53
CA MET A 104 9.02 19.71 18.52
C MET A 104 7.77 18.83 18.46
N GLU A 105 6.66 19.27 19.07
CA GLU A 105 5.42 18.49 19.07
C GLU A 105 4.80 18.42 17.67
N THR A 106 4.73 19.56 16.97
CA THR A 106 4.23 19.65 15.60
C THR A 106 5.08 18.82 14.64
N GLN A 107 6.42 18.91 14.77
CA GLN A 107 7.33 18.10 13.96
C GLN A 107 7.19 16.60 14.22
N GLN A 108 7.01 16.19 15.48
CA GLN A 108 6.81 14.79 15.85
C GLN A 108 5.48 14.26 15.33
N ARG A 109 4.40 15.05 15.38
CA ARG A 109 3.10 14.69 14.80
C ARG A 109 3.16 14.56 13.29
N ALA A 110 3.82 15.50 12.60
CA ALA A 110 4.02 15.44 11.16
C ALA A 110 4.83 14.19 10.75
N LYS A 111 5.87 13.85 11.51
CA LYS A 111 6.64 12.63 11.31
C LYS A 111 5.78 11.37 11.48
N LEU A 112 5.01 11.28 12.57
CA LEU A 112 4.09 10.15 12.80
C LEU A 112 3.05 10.01 11.70
N ALA A 113 2.45 11.12 11.25
CA ALA A 113 1.50 11.12 10.14
C ALA A 113 2.14 10.62 8.83
N ASN A 114 3.39 11.00 8.57
CA ASN A 114 4.15 10.50 7.42
C ASN A 114 4.44 9.00 7.54
N ASP A 115 4.91 8.52 8.70
CA ASP A 115 5.17 7.10 8.96
C ASP A 115 3.89 6.25 8.79
N ILE A 116 2.75 6.76 9.27
CA ILE A 116 1.43 6.15 9.07
C ILE A 116 1.12 6.03 7.57
N SER A 117 1.27 7.12 6.82
CA SER A 117 1.01 7.14 5.38
C SER A 117 1.85 6.11 4.64
N TRP A 118 3.17 6.04 4.92
CA TRP A 118 4.06 5.06 4.31
C TRP A 118 3.71 3.62 4.68
N CYS A 119 3.35 3.36 5.93
CA CYS A 119 2.91 2.03 6.37
C CYS A 119 1.64 1.58 5.61
N GLN A 120 0.68 2.48 5.40
CA GLN A 120 -0.54 2.20 4.65
C GLN A 120 -0.26 1.95 3.16
N GLN A 121 0.57 2.81 2.54
CA GLN A 121 0.95 2.65 1.13
C GLN A 121 1.72 1.35 0.90
N TYR A 122 2.65 1.00 1.80
CA TYR A 122 3.37 -0.27 1.75
C TYR A 122 2.41 -1.47 1.84
N ALA A 123 1.45 -1.47 2.76
CA ALA A 123 0.47 -2.55 2.82
C ALA A 123 -0.42 -2.62 1.55
N ALA A 124 -0.81 -1.47 1.02
CA ALA A 124 -1.65 -1.38 -0.17
C ALA A 124 -0.93 -1.89 -1.43
N ILE A 125 0.32 -1.47 -1.67
CA ILE A 125 1.07 -1.88 -2.86
C ILE A 125 1.37 -3.38 -2.84
N ASN A 126 1.72 -3.94 -1.69
CA ASN A 126 1.94 -5.37 -1.51
C ASN A 126 0.65 -6.18 -1.71
N ARG A 127 -0.50 -5.66 -1.27
CA ARG A 127 -1.81 -6.28 -1.55
C ARG A 127 -2.12 -6.33 -3.04
N ILE A 128 -1.90 -5.22 -3.75
CA ILE A 128 -2.12 -5.16 -5.20
C ILE A 128 -1.17 -6.12 -5.93
N GLY A 129 0.10 -6.17 -5.53
CA GLY A 129 1.08 -7.10 -6.09
C GLY A 129 0.68 -8.56 -5.89
N LEU A 130 0.22 -8.90 -4.68
CA LEU A 130 -0.28 -10.25 -4.38
C LEU A 130 -1.49 -10.62 -5.25
N GLN A 131 -2.47 -9.72 -5.36
CA GLN A 131 -3.66 -9.93 -6.21
C GLN A 131 -3.28 -10.17 -7.67
N ARG A 132 -2.38 -9.34 -8.22
CA ARG A 132 -1.92 -9.49 -9.60
C ARG A 132 -1.17 -10.80 -9.85
N LEU A 133 -0.32 -11.23 -8.91
CA LEU A 133 0.40 -12.50 -9.03
C LEU A 133 -0.55 -13.70 -9.07
N VAL A 134 -1.55 -13.74 -8.18
CA VAL A 134 -2.49 -14.86 -8.16
C VAL A 134 -3.42 -14.85 -9.38
N GLU A 135 -3.85 -13.68 -9.84
CA GLU A 135 -4.64 -13.54 -11.08
C GLU A 135 -3.83 -13.93 -12.32
N GLN A 136 -2.52 -13.63 -12.33
CA GLN A 136 -1.62 -14.10 -13.38
C GLN A 136 -1.47 -15.62 -13.32
N TYR A 137 -1.26 -16.19 -12.14
CA TYR A 137 -1.16 -17.64 -11.96
C TYR A 137 -2.41 -18.34 -12.50
N ASP A 138 -3.60 -17.89 -12.08
CA ASP A 138 -4.89 -18.48 -12.46
C ASP A 138 -5.12 -18.41 -13.99
N ARG A 139 -4.76 -17.30 -14.63
CA ARG A 139 -4.84 -17.16 -16.09
C ARG A 139 -3.85 -18.05 -16.84
N CYS A 140 -2.65 -18.20 -16.31
CA CYS A 140 -1.59 -19.01 -16.91
C CYS A 140 -1.87 -20.52 -16.85
N HIS A 141 -2.62 -20.96 -15.84
CA HIS A 141 -2.86 -22.38 -15.56
C HIS A 141 -4.34 -22.81 -15.73
N ASP A 142 -5.21 -21.91 -16.20
CA ASP A 142 -6.67 -22.09 -16.28
C ASP A 142 -7.24 -22.68 -14.96
N SER A 143 -6.85 -22.07 -13.84
CA SER A 143 -7.12 -22.59 -12.49
C SER A 143 -7.79 -21.55 -11.60
N CYS A 144 -8.28 -21.99 -10.44
CA CYS A 144 -8.77 -21.11 -9.37
C CYS A 144 -7.91 -21.20 -8.09
N ALA A 145 -6.69 -21.77 -8.19
CA ALA A 145 -5.83 -22.00 -7.05
C ALA A 145 -5.37 -20.68 -6.40
N GLY A 146 -5.09 -19.66 -7.22
CA GLY A 146 -4.72 -18.31 -6.78
C GLY A 146 -5.84 -17.60 -6.02
N ALA A 147 -7.06 -17.64 -6.55
CA ALA A 147 -8.25 -17.14 -5.86
C ALA A 147 -8.49 -17.86 -4.52
N ASN A 148 -8.30 -19.18 -4.47
CA ASN A 148 -8.41 -19.96 -3.24
C ASN A 148 -7.32 -19.59 -2.22
N PHE A 149 -6.08 -19.39 -2.66
CA PHE A 149 -4.98 -18.93 -1.83
C PHE A 149 -5.28 -17.57 -1.18
N LEU A 150 -5.84 -16.61 -1.92
CA LEU A 150 -6.25 -15.32 -1.36
C LEU A 150 -7.36 -15.48 -0.31
N LYS A 151 -8.36 -16.32 -0.57
CA LYS A 151 -9.42 -16.60 0.39
C LYS A 151 -8.85 -17.20 1.67
N GLU A 152 -7.91 -18.14 1.56
CA GLU A 152 -7.21 -18.73 2.71
C GLU A 152 -6.48 -17.65 3.53
N CYS A 153 -5.71 -16.78 2.88
CA CYS A 153 -5.02 -15.69 3.57
C CYS A 153 -5.97 -14.71 4.28
N GLN A 154 -7.22 -14.62 3.83
CA GLN A 154 -8.25 -13.76 4.43
C GLN A 154 -9.05 -14.46 5.53
N ARG A 155 -8.94 -15.78 5.70
CA ARG A 155 -9.72 -16.50 6.70
C ARG A 155 -9.41 -16.01 8.13
N PRO A 156 -10.44 -15.83 8.97
CA PRO A 156 -10.23 -15.53 10.39
C PRO A 156 -9.52 -16.70 11.07
N GLY A 157 -8.56 -16.40 11.94
CA GLY A 157 -7.76 -17.41 12.67
C GLY A 157 -6.43 -17.78 12.00
N GLU A 158 -6.24 -17.48 10.70
CA GLU A 158 -4.96 -17.68 10.03
C GLU A 158 -3.94 -16.61 10.43
N SER A 159 -2.70 -17.05 10.72
CA SER A 159 -1.57 -16.16 11.05
C SER A 159 -0.98 -15.45 9.84
N VAL A 160 -1.52 -15.70 8.64
CA VAL A 160 -1.11 -15.15 7.36
C VAL A 160 -2.20 -14.24 6.81
N GLY A 161 -1.81 -13.19 6.08
CA GLY A 161 -2.67 -12.18 5.48
C GLY A 161 -3.20 -11.14 6.46
N THR A 162 -2.51 -10.87 7.56
CA THR A 162 -2.91 -9.81 8.52
C THR A 162 -2.97 -8.44 7.85
N PHE A 163 -2.02 -8.11 6.97
CA PHE A 163 -2.03 -6.85 6.22
C PHE A 163 -3.21 -6.75 5.23
N LEU A 164 -3.85 -7.87 4.89
CA LEU A 164 -5.03 -7.92 4.03
C LEU A 164 -6.33 -7.63 4.79
N LYS A 165 -6.38 -7.96 6.09
CA LYS A 165 -7.63 -8.00 6.89
C LYS A 165 -8.11 -6.65 7.40
N THR A 166 -7.30 -5.59 7.26
CA THR A 166 -7.54 -4.17 7.63
C THR A 166 -7.64 -3.73 9.11
N PRO A 167 -7.78 -4.52 10.19
CA PRO A 167 -8.07 -3.95 11.53
C PRO A 167 -6.92 -3.12 12.10
N LEU A 168 -5.68 -3.55 11.86
CA LEU A 168 -4.50 -2.83 12.32
C LEU A 168 -4.31 -1.53 11.52
N LEU A 169 -4.56 -1.59 10.21
CA LEU A 169 -4.52 -0.42 9.34
C LEU A 169 -5.63 0.57 9.67
N HIS A 170 -6.82 0.10 10.10
CA HIS A 170 -7.89 0.96 10.58
C HIS A 170 -7.48 1.73 11.84
N LYS A 171 -6.88 1.07 12.84
CA LYS A 171 -6.36 1.77 14.03
C LYS A 171 -5.30 2.81 13.69
N VAL A 172 -4.39 2.47 12.79
CA VAL A 172 -3.35 3.38 12.29
C VAL A 172 -3.99 4.56 11.53
N GLN A 173 -5.07 4.32 10.78
CA GLN A 173 -5.83 5.37 10.08
C GLN A 173 -6.63 6.26 11.04
N GLU A 174 -7.22 5.71 12.09
CA GLU A 174 -7.87 6.48 13.16
C GLU A 174 -6.88 7.42 13.84
N LEU A 175 -5.66 6.95 14.11
CA LEU A 175 -4.58 7.80 14.62
C LEU A 175 -4.28 8.95 13.66
N GLN A 176 -4.19 8.69 12.35
CA GLN A 176 -3.96 9.73 11.36
C GLN A 176 -5.03 10.83 11.42
N ARG A 177 -6.32 10.44 11.55
CA ARG A 177 -7.42 11.40 11.69
C ARG A 177 -7.32 12.20 12.98
N SER A 178 -6.94 11.56 14.09
CA SER A 178 -6.74 12.26 15.38
C SER A 178 -5.59 13.27 15.33
N LEU A 179 -4.52 12.96 14.59
CA LEU A 179 -3.35 13.82 14.43
C LEU A 179 -3.64 15.05 13.55
N VAL A 180 -4.47 14.90 12.51
CA VAL A 180 -4.85 15.97 11.57
C VAL A 180 -6.07 16.76 12.06
N GLY A 181 -6.98 16.14 12.81
CA GLY A 181 -8.15 16.81 13.40
C GLY A 181 -7.81 17.74 14.57
N ALA A 182 -6.81 17.37 15.38
CA ALA A 182 -6.39 18.16 16.53
C ALA A 182 -5.74 19.51 16.18
N THR A 183 -5.38 19.73 14.91
CA THR A 183 -4.82 21.01 14.43
C THR A 183 -5.88 22.03 14.02
N VAL A 184 -7.15 21.65 13.86
CA VAL A 184 -8.20 22.58 13.38
C VAL A 184 -8.96 23.26 14.53
N ASP A 185 -9.00 22.66 15.72
CA ASP A 185 -9.84 23.14 16.83
C ASP A 185 -9.17 24.14 17.79
N LYS A 186 -7.90 24.51 17.60
CA LYS A 186 -7.20 25.43 18.52
C LYS A 186 -6.97 26.86 18.02
N ASP A 187 -7.26 27.14 16.74
CA ASP A 187 -7.09 28.48 16.16
C ASP A 187 -8.43 29.23 15.93
N GLN A 188 -9.57 28.70 16.42
CA GLN A 188 -10.86 29.40 16.34
C GLN A 188 -11.23 30.22 17.59
N GLY A 189 -10.32 30.38 18.54
CA GLY A 189 -10.57 31.16 19.75
C GLY A 189 -9.39 32.05 20.10
N VAL A 190 -9.35 33.24 19.48
CA VAL A 190 -8.73 34.52 19.90
C VAL A 190 -8.04 35.21 18.72
N LEU A 191 -8.41 36.49 18.51
CA LEU A 191 -8.01 37.46 17.46
C LEU A 191 -8.75 37.29 16.12
N GLY A 192 -9.81 38.06 15.81
CA GLY A 192 -9.96 39.49 16.05
C GLY A 192 -9.38 40.28 14.88
N VAL A 193 -10.23 40.54 13.89
CA VAL A 193 -10.35 41.79 13.10
C VAL A 193 -9.03 42.55 12.84
N LEU A 194 -8.55 42.55 11.58
CA LEU A 194 -8.29 43.79 10.81
C LEU A 194 -7.61 43.53 9.44
N THR A 195 -8.23 44.17 8.44
CA THR A 195 -7.68 44.70 7.19
C THR A 195 -7.44 43.81 5.97
N SER A 196 -8.39 43.97 5.04
CA SER A 196 -8.16 44.08 3.59
C SER A 196 -6.86 44.78 3.23
N ARG A 197 -6.10 44.21 2.30
CA ARG A 197 -5.45 44.99 1.25
C ARG A 197 -5.14 44.14 0.02
N GLN A 198 -5.85 44.45 -1.06
CA GLN A 198 -5.54 44.04 -2.43
C GLN A 198 -4.18 44.61 -2.84
N HIS A 199 -3.37 43.82 -3.54
CA HIS A 199 -2.50 44.31 -4.61
C HIS A 199 -2.22 43.18 -5.62
N SER A 200 -2.60 43.43 -6.86
CA SER A 200 -2.26 42.67 -8.05
C SER A 200 -0.86 43.02 -8.53
N SER A 201 -0.04 42.05 -8.97
CA SER A 201 0.69 42.07 -10.26
C SER A 201 1.67 40.90 -10.46
N PRO A 202 2.06 40.62 -11.72
CA PRO A 202 2.48 39.29 -12.19
C PRO A 202 4.00 39.10 -12.29
N GLY A 203 4.46 37.85 -12.23
CA GLY A 203 5.84 37.46 -12.49
C GLY A 203 5.93 36.03 -12.98
N ALA A 204 6.59 35.81 -14.10
CA ALA A 204 6.67 34.55 -14.84
C ALA A 204 7.92 33.72 -14.50
N LEU A 205 7.83 32.42 -14.83
CA LEU A 205 8.87 31.38 -15.06
C LEU A 205 9.49 30.68 -13.82
N PRO A 206 10.06 29.44 -13.93
CA PRO A 206 10.20 28.57 -15.11
C PRO A 206 9.67 27.12 -14.93
N LYS A 207 9.67 26.38 -16.04
CA LYS A 207 9.43 24.92 -16.18
C LYS A 207 10.23 24.10 -15.15
N GLY A 208 9.50 23.34 -14.32
CA GLY A 208 10.04 22.35 -13.39
C GLY A 208 9.38 20.99 -13.60
N ARG A 209 10.22 19.95 -13.61
CA ARG A 209 9.95 18.51 -13.72
C ARG A 209 8.60 18.06 -13.17
N GLY A 210 7.96 17.15 -13.90
CA GLY A 210 6.69 16.52 -13.56
C GLY A 210 6.69 15.91 -12.17
N SER A 211 6.19 16.68 -11.21
CA SER A 211 5.61 16.20 -9.98
C SER A 211 4.35 15.43 -10.35
N ILE A 212 4.34 14.14 -10.06
CA ILE A 212 3.10 13.36 -10.03
C ILE A 212 2.18 14.10 -9.05
N PRO A 213 0.96 14.48 -9.44
CA PRO A 213 0.02 15.07 -8.50
C PRO A 213 -0.28 14.01 -7.44
N VAL A 214 0.17 14.27 -6.20
CA VAL A 214 -0.34 13.58 -5.01
C VAL A 214 -1.76 14.10 -4.81
N SER A 215 -2.66 13.64 -5.67
CA SER A 215 -4.09 13.78 -5.43
C SER A 215 -4.39 12.93 -4.20
N PRO A 216 -5.14 13.45 -3.21
CA PRO A 216 -5.57 12.63 -2.09
C PRO A 216 -6.39 11.49 -2.68
N PHE A 217 -5.84 10.27 -2.64
CA PHE A 217 -6.56 9.06 -2.98
C PHE A 217 -7.83 9.04 -2.14
N LYS A 218 -8.94 9.43 -2.77
CA LYS A 218 -10.29 9.26 -2.27
C LYS A 218 -10.61 7.77 -2.38
N MET A 219 -9.89 6.94 -1.64
CA MET A 219 -10.23 5.54 -1.45
C MET A 219 -11.43 5.51 -0.51
N GLY A 220 -12.62 5.66 -1.08
CA GLY A 220 -13.78 4.95 -0.55
C GLY A 220 -13.45 3.48 -0.69
N TRP A 221 -13.07 2.83 0.41
CA TRP A 221 -12.86 1.39 0.47
C TRP A 221 -14.26 0.75 0.49
N PRO A 222 -14.71 0.04 -0.55
CA PRO A 222 -15.95 -0.71 -0.44
C PRO A 222 -15.70 -1.90 0.50
N ALA A 223 -16.19 -1.79 1.72
CA ALA A 223 -16.44 -2.97 2.55
C ALA A 223 -17.51 -3.80 1.83
N GLY A 224 -17.16 -5.00 1.35
CA GLY A 224 -18.13 -5.99 0.91
C GLY A 224 -18.67 -5.82 -0.52
N ALA A 225 -17.82 -5.63 -1.52
CA ALA A 225 -18.23 -5.93 -2.90
C ALA A 225 -18.18 -7.45 -3.13
N ASP A 226 -19.34 -8.08 -3.15
CA ASP A 226 -19.54 -9.44 -3.67
C ASP A 226 -18.88 -9.57 -5.04
N ILE A 227 -17.83 -10.38 -5.11
CA ILE A 227 -17.22 -10.79 -6.37
C ILE A 227 -18.18 -11.80 -7.01
N LYS A 228 -19.10 -11.33 -7.84
CA LYS A 228 -19.84 -12.22 -8.75
C LYS A 228 -18.84 -12.86 -9.70
N ALA A 229 -18.67 -14.17 -9.56
CA ALA A 229 -17.95 -15.01 -10.51
C ALA A 229 -18.52 -14.79 -11.92
N GLY A 230 -17.64 -14.46 -12.87
CA GLY A 230 -18.00 -14.28 -14.26
C GLY A 230 -18.63 -15.54 -14.84
N ARG A 231 -19.80 -15.40 -15.47
CA ARG A 231 -20.32 -16.40 -16.40
C ARG A 231 -19.71 -16.15 -17.77
N HIS A 232 -19.21 -17.22 -18.37
CA HIS A 232 -18.73 -17.26 -19.74
C HIS A 232 -19.86 -17.10 -20.78
N THR A 233 -19.41 -16.72 -21.98
CA THR A 233 -19.99 -16.91 -23.32
C THR A 233 -21.21 -16.11 -23.76
N THR A 234 -20.99 -15.19 -24.71
CA THR A 234 -21.60 -15.29 -26.04
C THR A 234 -20.65 -14.72 -27.07
N SER A 235 -20.15 -15.60 -27.93
CA SER A 235 -19.40 -15.32 -29.15
C SER A 235 -20.27 -14.57 -30.16
N GLY A 236 -19.82 -13.40 -30.60
CA GLY A 236 -20.33 -12.74 -31.82
C GLY A 236 -19.56 -13.24 -33.06
N PRO A 237 -20.17 -13.24 -34.25
CA PRO A 237 -19.62 -13.90 -35.43
C PRO A 237 -18.49 -13.10 -36.09
N ILE A 238 -17.54 -13.84 -36.66
CA ILE A 238 -16.45 -13.34 -37.51
C ILE A 238 -17.03 -12.98 -38.89
N PRO A 239 -16.74 -11.80 -39.47
CA PRO A 239 -17.14 -11.50 -40.84
C PRO A 239 -16.25 -12.27 -41.84
N ALA A 240 -16.90 -12.83 -42.86
CA ALA A 240 -16.23 -13.50 -43.97
C ALA A 240 -15.81 -12.49 -45.05
N LEU A 241 -14.58 -12.69 -45.54
CA LEU A 241 -13.86 -12.07 -46.67
C LEU A 241 -13.54 -10.58 -46.58
#